data_AF-A0A9W5PM72-F1
#
_entry.id   AF-A0A9W5PM72-F1
#
_cell.length_a   1.000
_cell.length_b   1.000
_cell.length_c   1.000
_cell.angle_alpha   90.00
_cell.angle_beta   90.00
_cell.angle_gamma   90.00
#
_symmetry.space_group_name_H-M   'P 1'
#
loop_
_entity.id
_entity.type
_entity.pdbx_description
1 polymer ?
#
loop_
_entity_poly.entity_id
_entity_poly.type
_entity_poly.pdbx_seq_one_letter_code
_entity_poly.pdbx_strand_id
1 'polypeptide(L)'
;KTEYVVEPDAKGKMAPRKVGTKPVQKDEMEYEFMLNFVIDIDHVADTSKDNTQMFEGHPQKITAEVGRKLYQWLELGIDVKAEEENERNNLIAQIKEIVSTSDEATKMLSEIEFKTNQKLEDFNMKYLKVALERLQASKN
;
A
#
# COMPACT_ATOMS: atom_id res chain seq x y z
N LYS A 1 14.96 -16.93 -26.52
CA LYS A 1 15.39 -15.90 -27.51
C LYS A 1 14.99 -14.54 -26.95
N THR A 2 15.95 -13.73 -26.50
CA THR A 2 15.68 -12.42 -25.86
C THR A 2 15.07 -11.47 -26.87
N GLU A 3 13.99 -10.80 -26.50
CA GLU A 3 13.28 -9.85 -27.35
C GLU A 3 13.74 -8.43 -26.97
N TYR A 4 13.96 -7.57 -27.96
CA TYR A 4 14.35 -6.18 -27.73
C TYR A 4 13.28 -5.31 -28.34
N VAL A 5 12.68 -4.43 -27.55
CA VAL A 5 11.70 -3.45 -28.03
C VAL A 5 12.33 -2.07 -27.93
N VAL A 6 12.08 -1.26 -28.95
CA VAL A 6 12.56 0.11 -29.04
C VAL A 6 11.42 1.02 -28.60
N GLU A 7 11.57 1.68 -27.45
CA GLU A 7 10.62 2.65 -26.94
C GLU A 7 11.28 4.05 -26.91
N PRO A 8 10.50 5.12 -27.10
CA PRO A 8 11.01 6.49 -26.93
C PRO A 8 11.31 6.75 -25.45
N ASP A 9 12.50 7.24 -25.14
CA ASP A 9 12.85 7.73 -23.81
C ASP A 9 12.07 9.00 -23.47
N ALA A 10 12.18 9.46 -22.21
CA ALA A 10 11.53 10.70 -21.74
C ALA A 10 11.97 11.98 -22.49
N LYS A 11 12.95 11.89 -23.40
CA LYS A 11 13.46 12.96 -24.27
C LYS A 11 13.16 12.70 -25.76
N GLY A 12 12.31 11.72 -26.08
CA GLY A 12 11.88 11.37 -27.43
C GLY A 12 12.93 10.63 -28.27
N LYS A 13 14.04 10.16 -27.67
CA LYS A 13 15.07 9.37 -28.38
C LYS A 13 14.79 7.88 -28.22
N MET A 14 14.90 7.14 -29.32
CA MET A 14 14.70 5.70 -29.35
C MET A 14 15.83 4.98 -28.59
N ALA A 15 15.51 4.32 -27.49
CA ALA A 15 16.46 3.53 -26.70
C ALA A 15 16.05 2.05 -26.67
N PRO A 16 16.97 1.10 -26.92
CA PRO A 16 16.64 -0.32 -26.86
C PRO A 16 16.47 -0.77 -25.40
N ARG A 17 15.27 -1.27 -25.05
CA ARG A 17 15.00 -1.91 -23.77
C ARG A 17 15.02 -3.44 -23.96
N LYS A 18 15.83 -4.13 -23.15
CA LYS A 18 15.86 -5.60 -23.11
C LYS A 18 14.55 -6.08 -22.50
N VAL A 19 13.68 -6.65 -23.32
CA VAL A 19 12.48 -7.32 -22.85
C VAL A 19 12.89 -8.77 -22.61
N GLY A 20 12.79 -9.23 -21.36
CA GLY A 20 13.10 -10.62 -21.04
C GLY A 20 12.34 -11.57 -21.97
N THR A 21 12.92 -12.75 -22.25
CA THR A 21 12.14 -13.85 -22.84
C THR A 21 10.84 -14.01 -22.06
N LYS A 22 9.68 -14.03 -22.73
CA LYS A 22 8.40 -14.37 -22.10
C LYS A 22 8.59 -15.62 -21.22
N PRO A 23 8.20 -15.59 -19.94
CA PRO A 23 8.26 -16.77 -19.10
C PRO A 23 7.51 -17.92 -19.78
N VAL A 24 8.13 -19.09 -19.88
CA VAL A 24 7.41 -20.30 -20.31
C VAL A 24 6.61 -20.78 -19.10
N GLN A 25 5.48 -20.14 -18.88
CA GLN A 25 4.49 -20.54 -17.88
C GLN A 25 3.47 -21.44 -18.58
N LYS A 26 3.01 -22.50 -17.90
CA LYS A 26 1.95 -23.35 -18.44
C LYS A 26 0.70 -22.48 -18.61
N ASP A 27 0.06 -22.56 -19.79
CA ASP A 27 -1.21 -21.90 -20.03
C ASP A 27 -2.21 -22.30 -18.93
N GLU A 28 -3.02 -21.33 -18.49
CA GLU A 28 -4.07 -21.47 -17.46
C GLU A 28 -3.60 -21.68 -16.00
N MET A 29 -2.30 -21.78 -15.71
CA MET A 29 -1.80 -21.99 -14.34
C MET A 29 -2.21 -20.86 -13.37
N GLU A 30 -2.40 -19.64 -13.89
CA GLU A 30 -2.88 -18.50 -13.09
C GLU A 30 -4.29 -18.72 -12.51
N TYR A 31 -5.12 -19.56 -13.14
CA TYR A 31 -6.44 -19.90 -12.61
C TYR A 31 -6.36 -20.82 -11.37
N GLU A 32 -5.26 -21.55 -11.18
CA GLU A 32 -5.07 -22.48 -10.06
C GLU A 32 -4.67 -21.77 -8.75
N PHE A 33 -4.22 -20.51 -8.81
CA PHE A 33 -3.79 -19.76 -7.64
C PHE A 33 -4.86 -18.80 -7.11
N MET A 34 -4.88 -18.55 -5.80
CA MET A 34 -5.73 -17.49 -5.23
C MET A 34 -5.06 -16.12 -5.25
N LEU A 35 -3.73 -16.07 -5.24
CA LEU A 35 -2.92 -14.87 -5.20
C LEU A 35 -1.69 -15.09 -6.07
N ASN A 36 -1.38 -14.10 -6.90
CA ASN A 36 -0.25 -14.14 -7.81
C ASN A 36 0.46 -12.79 -7.83
N PHE A 37 1.75 -12.79 -7.47
CA PHE A 37 2.58 -11.60 -7.45
C PHE A 37 3.50 -11.56 -8.68
N VAL A 38 3.50 -10.44 -9.38
CA VAL A 38 4.46 -10.08 -10.41
C VAL A 38 5.51 -9.18 -9.77
N ILE A 39 6.76 -9.63 -9.77
CA ILE A 39 7.87 -8.91 -9.14
C ILE A 39 8.75 -8.28 -10.22
N ASP A 40 8.94 -6.97 -10.14
CA ASP A 40 9.81 -6.24 -11.05
C ASP A 40 11.30 -6.31 -10.67
N ILE A 41 12.13 -5.61 -11.45
CA ILE A 41 13.59 -5.58 -11.25
C ILE A 41 14.02 -4.88 -9.95
N ASP A 42 13.17 -4.00 -9.40
CA ASP A 42 13.43 -3.27 -8.17
C ASP A 42 12.93 -4.04 -6.92
N HIS A 43 12.52 -5.29 -7.13
CA HIS A 43 11.93 -6.19 -6.15
C HIS A 43 10.60 -5.69 -5.58
N VAL A 44 9.88 -4.87 -6.35
CA VAL A 44 8.51 -4.45 -6.03
C VAL A 44 7.56 -5.49 -6.61
N ALA A 45 6.70 -6.03 -5.76
CA ALA A 45 5.65 -6.96 -6.13
C ALA A 45 4.34 -6.20 -6.33
N ASP A 46 3.69 -6.46 -7.46
CA ASP A 46 2.31 -6.07 -7.74
C ASP A 46 1.48 -7.34 -7.97
N THR A 47 0.16 -7.28 -7.85
CA THR A 47 -0.72 -8.45 -8.01
C THR A 47 -1.26 -8.55 -9.42
N SER A 48 -1.06 -9.66 -10.11
CA SER A 48 -1.81 -9.98 -11.35
C SER A 48 -3.15 -10.67 -11.07
N LYS A 49 -3.26 -11.30 -9.89
CA LYS A 49 -4.48 -11.91 -9.37
C LYS A 49 -4.45 -11.84 -7.85
N ASP A 50 -5.53 -11.42 -7.21
CA ASP A 50 -5.64 -11.41 -5.75
C ASP A 50 -7.10 -11.60 -5.29
N ASN A 51 -7.49 -12.87 -5.10
CA ASN A 51 -8.81 -13.19 -4.55
C ASN A 51 -8.92 -12.85 -3.05
N THR A 52 -7.82 -12.48 -2.38
CA THR A 52 -7.83 -12.08 -0.97
C THR A 52 -8.16 -10.60 -0.79
N GLN A 53 -8.01 -9.79 -1.84
CA GLN A 53 -8.18 -8.34 -1.84
C GLN A 53 -7.30 -7.60 -0.81
N MET A 54 -6.25 -8.25 -0.30
CA MET A 54 -5.35 -7.69 0.72
C MET A 54 -4.21 -6.87 0.11
N PHE A 55 -3.89 -7.08 -1.18
CA PHE A 55 -2.69 -6.56 -1.82
C PHE A 55 -2.96 -5.81 -3.13
N GLU A 56 -4.18 -5.90 -3.68
CA GLU A 56 -4.58 -5.21 -4.92
C GLU A 56 -4.29 -3.70 -4.89
N GLY A 57 -3.67 -3.17 -5.95
CA GLY A 57 -3.44 -1.74 -6.12
C GLY A 57 -2.36 -1.14 -5.20
N HIS A 58 -1.63 -1.98 -4.46
CA HIS A 58 -0.58 -1.55 -3.53
C HIS A 58 0.75 -2.24 -3.83
N PRO A 59 1.47 -1.82 -4.91
CA PRO A 59 2.78 -2.35 -5.21
C PRO A 59 3.74 -2.16 -4.03
N GLN A 60 4.33 -3.25 -3.55
CA GLN A 60 5.16 -3.25 -2.36
C GLN A 60 6.23 -4.33 -2.41
N LYS A 61 7.30 -4.17 -1.64
CA LYS A 61 8.26 -5.27 -1.46
C LYS A 61 7.63 -6.36 -0.60
N ILE A 62 7.83 -7.62 -0.99
CA ILE A 62 7.41 -8.75 -0.16
C ILE A 62 8.26 -8.75 1.11
N THR A 63 7.59 -8.64 2.26
CA THR A 63 8.20 -8.61 3.60
C THR A 63 7.56 -9.67 4.48
N ALA A 64 8.09 -9.86 5.69
CA ALA A 64 7.47 -10.77 6.68
C ALA A 64 6.01 -10.41 7.02
N GLU A 65 5.62 -9.15 6.85
CA GLU A 65 4.26 -8.70 7.08
C GLU A 65 3.26 -9.31 6.10
N VAL A 66 3.64 -9.45 4.82
CA VAL A 66 2.83 -10.14 3.80
C VAL A 66 2.53 -11.57 4.25
N GLY A 67 3.55 -12.28 4.77
CA GLY A 67 3.40 -13.62 5.32
C GLY A 67 2.48 -13.68 6.54
N ARG A 68 2.53 -12.68 7.43
CA ARG A 68 1.62 -12.59 8.58
C ARG A 68 0.17 -12.41 8.14
N LYS A 69 -0.11 -11.49 7.20
CA LYS A 69 -1.46 -11.29 6.67
C LYS A 69 -2.01 -12.59 6.07
N LEU A 70 -1.20 -13.27 5.25
CA LEU A 70 -1.57 -14.55 4.66
C LEU A 70 -1.83 -15.63 5.72
N TYR A 71 -1.01 -15.70 6.77
CA TYR A 71 -1.21 -16.65 7.86
C TYR A 71 -2.51 -16.37 8.64
N GLN A 72 -2.76 -15.11 9.00
CA GLN A 72 -4.00 -14.71 9.69
C GLN A 72 -5.24 -15.06 8.87
N TRP A 73 -5.18 -14.87 7.56
CA TRP A 73 -6.28 -15.21 6.68
C TRP A 73 -6.43 -16.73 6.48
N LEU A 74 -5.37 -17.45 6.13
CA LEU A 74 -5.41 -18.88 5.79
C LEU A 74 -5.65 -19.79 7.02
N GLU A 75 -4.96 -19.51 8.12
CA GLU A 75 -4.96 -20.40 9.30
C GLU A 75 -6.02 -20.00 10.32
N LEU A 76 -6.22 -18.69 10.52
CA LEU A 76 -7.11 -18.17 11.57
C LEU A 76 -8.47 -17.73 11.03
N GLY A 77 -8.66 -17.67 9.70
CA GLY A 77 -9.89 -17.19 9.08
C GLY A 77 -10.21 -15.72 9.39
N ILE A 78 -9.19 -14.92 9.73
CA ILE A 78 -9.37 -13.51 10.07
C ILE A 78 -9.50 -12.71 8.77
N ASP A 79 -10.52 -11.84 8.72
CA ASP A 79 -10.62 -10.81 7.68
C ASP A 79 -9.66 -9.67 8.00
N VAL A 80 -8.42 -9.80 7.52
CA VAL A 80 -7.34 -8.84 7.75
C VAL A 80 -7.73 -7.44 7.25
N LYS A 81 -8.48 -7.35 6.15
CA LYS A 81 -8.89 -6.07 5.57
C LYS A 81 -9.89 -5.35 6.48
N ALA A 82 -10.87 -6.08 7.02
CA ALA A 82 -11.82 -5.53 7.97
C ALA A 82 -11.13 -5.04 9.25
N GLU A 83 -10.16 -5.79 9.77
CA GLU A 83 -9.37 -5.38 10.95
C GLU A 83 -8.55 -4.12 10.68
N GLU A 84 -7.87 -4.03 9.53
CA GLU A 84 -7.11 -2.83 9.14
C GLU A 84 -8.01 -1.60 8.98
N GLU A 85 -9.22 -1.77 8.43
CA GLU A 85 -10.21 -0.70 8.29
C GLU A 85 -10.75 -0.26 9.66
N ASN A 86 -10.99 -1.20 10.57
CA ASN A 86 -11.39 -0.91 11.95
C ASN A 86 -10.30 -0.13 12.70
N GLU A 87 -9.03 -0.54 12.60
CA GLU A 87 -7.89 0.18 13.18
C GLU A 87 -7.80 1.61 12.61
N ARG A 88 -7.95 1.75 11.29
CA ARG A 88 -7.94 3.06 10.61
C ARG A 88 -9.03 3.98 11.15
N ASN A 89 -10.26 3.48 11.22
CA ASN A 89 -11.41 4.24 11.70
C ASN A 89 -11.25 4.65 13.16
N ASN A 90 -10.68 3.77 13.99
CA ASN A 90 -10.36 4.07 15.39
C ASN A 90 -9.33 5.20 15.51
N LEU A 91 -8.23 5.15 14.74
CA LEU A 91 -7.23 6.23 14.74
C LEU A 91 -7.82 7.56 14.30
N ILE A 92 -8.66 7.58 13.27
CA ILE A 92 -9.36 8.79 12.83
C ILE A 92 -10.25 9.33 13.96
N ALA A 93 -10.99 8.47 14.65
CA ALA A 93 -11.83 8.87 15.77
C ALA A 93 -11.02 9.50 16.91
N GLN A 94 -9.89 8.90 17.29
CA GLN A 94 -8.99 9.44 18.31
C GLN A 94 -8.42 10.81 17.91
N ILE A 95 -8.00 10.97 16.65
CA ILE A 95 -7.52 12.25 16.14
C ILE A 95 -8.63 13.31 16.21
N LYS A 96 -9.86 12.97 15.79
CA LYS A 96 -11.01 13.88 15.85
C LYS A 96 -11.36 14.30 17.28
N GLU A 97 -11.23 13.40 18.25
CA GLU A 97 -11.44 13.69 19.67
C GLU A 97 -10.37 14.63 20.24
N ILE A 98 -9.09 14.43 19.88
CA ILE A 98 -8.01 15.32 20.33
C ILE A 98 -8.20 16.72 19.74
N VAL A 99 -8.55 16.80 18.46
CA VAL A 99 -8.77 18.05 17.74
C VAL A 99 -9.97 18.82 18.29
N SER A 100 -11.03 18.16 18.74
CA SER A 100 -12.19 18.83 19.35
C SER A 100 -11.89 19.43 20.73
N THR A 101 -10.84 18.94 21.41
CA THR A 101 -10.49 19.35 22.77
C THR A 101 -9.45 20.49 22.81
N SER A 102 -8.62 20.64 21.77
CA SER A 102 -7.52 21.63 21.73
C SER A 102 -7.49 22.42 20.41
N ASP A 103 -7.46 23.75 20.55
CA ASP A 103 -7.30 24.67 19.42
C ASP A 103 -5.90 24.53 18.78
N GLU A 104 -4.88 24.19 19.58
CA GLU A 104 -3.53 23.88 19.11
C GLU A 104 -3.53 22.63 18.23
N ALA A 105 -4.24 21.58 18.66
CA ALA A 105 -4.39 20.35 17.88
C ALA A 105 -5.08 20.60 16.52
N THR A 106 -6.07 21.50 16.47
CA THR A 106 -6.73 21.91 15.22
C THR A 106 -5.76 22.57 14.25
N LYS A 107 -4.89 23.46 14.73
CA LYS A 107 -3.86 24.12 13.90
C LYS A 107 -2.80 23.12 13.43
N MET A 108 -2.39 22.18 14.28
CA MET A 108 -1.45 21.15 13.88
C MET A 108 -2.03 20.21 12.83
N LEU A 109 -3.30 19.80 12.96
CA LEU A 109 -3.94 18.97 11.96
C LEU A 109 -4.02 19.70 10.62
N SER A 110 -4.42 20.98 10.60
CA SER A 110 -4.49 21.75 9.35
C SER A 110 -3.12 21.94 8.70
N GLU A 111 -2.05 22.12 9.49
CA GLU A 111 -0.68 22.11 8.97
C GLU A 111 -0.28 20.76 8.38
N ILE A 112 -0.67 19.65 9.02
CA ILE A 112 -0.37 18.30 8.53
C ILE A 112 -1.11 18.07 7.22
N GLU A 113 -2.41 18.36 7.14
CA GLU A 113 -3.21 18.26 5.91
C GLU A 113 -2.63 19.10 4.78
N PHE A 114 -2.16 20.32 5.09
CA PHE A 114 -1.53 21.18 4.09
C PHE A 114 -0.20 20.60 3.59
N LYS A 115 0.63 20.05 4.49
CA LYS A 115 1.92 19.44 4.14
C LYS A 115 1.77 18.13 3.36
N THR A 116 0.74 17.34 3.66
CA THR A 116 0.48 16.06 2.96
C THR A 116 -0.36 16.26 1.69
N ASN A 117 -0.96 17.43 1.51
CA ASN A 117 -1.92 17.72 0.44
C ASN A 117 -3.07 16.68 0.39
N GLN A 118 -3.49 16.20 1.55
CA GLN A 118 -4.52 15.18 1.73
C GLN A 118 -5.38 15.56 2.94
N LYS A 119 -6.64 15.14 2.94
CA LYS A 119 -7.52 15.30 4.09
C LYS A 119 -7.33 14.14 5.07
N LEU A 120 -7.68 14.35 6.34
CA LEU A 120 -7.58 13.32 7.38
C LEU A 120 -8.23 12.00 6.95
N GLU A 121 -9.37 12.06 6.25
CA GLU A 121 -10.09 10.90 5.74
C GLU A 121 -9.27 10.07 4.73
N ASP A 122 -8.38 10.72 3.98
CA ASP A 122 -7.57 10.09 2.94
C ASP A 122 -6.19 9.62 3.45
N PHE A 123 -5.90 9.84 4.74
CA PHE A 123 -4.62 9.43 5.31
C PHE A 123 -4.48 7.92 5.32
N ASN A 124 -3.34 7.45 4.81
CA ASN A 124 -2.92 6.07 5.01
C ASN A 124 -2.54 5.82 6.49
N MET A 125 -2.41 4.55 6.84
CA MET A 125 -2.12 4.11 8.21
C MET A 125 -0.85 4.75 8.79
N LYS A 126 0.19 4.97 7.97
CA LYS A 126 1.44 5.60 8.40
C LYS A 126 1.22 7.06 8.77
N TYR A 127 0.49 7.82 7.96
CA TYR A 127 0.18 9.22 8.24
C TYR A 127 -0.74 9.37 9.46
N LEU A 128 -1.73 8.49 9.63
CA LEU A 128 -2.58 8.48 10.83
C LEU A 128 -1.77 8.26 12.11
N LYS A 129 -0.87 7.28 12.12
CA LYS A 129 -0.01 7.00 13.29
C LYS A 129 0.90 8.20 13.63
N VAL A 130 1.54 8.79 12.62
CA VAL A 130 2.41 9.98 12.81
C VAL A 130 1.60 11.21 13.25
N ALA A 131 0.42 11.42 12.69
CA ALA A 131 -0.45 12.53 13.08
C ALA A 131 -0.89 12.38 14.53
N LEU A 132 -1.35 11.19 14.93
CA LEU A 132 -1.74 10.90 16.31
C LEU A 132 -0.58 11.13 17.29
N GLU A 133 0.61 10.62 16.98
CA GLU A 133 1.81 10.80 17.82
C GLU A 133 2.15 12.27 18.03
N ARG A 134 2.13 13.09 16.97
CA ARG A 134 2.40 14.53 17.06
C ARG A 134 1.35 15.28 17.89
N LEU A 135 0.08 14.91 17.73
CA LEU A 135 -1.03 15.53 18.47
C LEU A 135 -1.05 15.10 19.95
N GLN A 136 -0.56 13.91 20.26
CA GLN A 136 -0.40 13.47 21.65
C GLN A 136 0.81 14.12 22.32
N ALA A 137 1.92 14.29 21.58
CA ALA A 137 3.13 14.93 22.10
C ALA A 137 2.92 16.40 22.49
N SER A 138 1.93 17.09 21.92
CA SER A 138 1.60 18.47 22.29
C SER A 138 0.71 18.59 23.53
N LYS A 139 0.10 17.48 23.99
CA LYS A 139 -0.73 17.42 25.19
C LYS A 139 0.09 17.28 26.49
N ASN A 140 1.37 16.89 26.37
CA ASN A 140 2.34 16.77 27.46
C ASN A 140 3.23 18.02 27.55
#